data_AF-A0A1I2HLN2-F1
#
_entry.id   AF-A0A1I2HLN2-F1
#
_cell.length_a   1.000
_cell.length_b   1.000
_cell.length_c   1.000
_cell.angle_alpha   90.00
_cell.angle_beta   90.00
_cell.angle_gamma   90.00
#
_symmetry.space_group_name_H-M   'P 1'
#
loop_
_entity.id
_entity.type
_entity.pdbx_description
1 polymer ?
#
loop_
_entity_poly.entity_id
_entity_poly.type
_entity_poly.pdbx_seq_one_letter_code
_entity_poly.pdbx_strand_id
1 'polypeptide(L)'
;MPPRQAGREENSGLDRDKALELLSGMTEILDSATVEKLTEEGRKLIDLISTDPAGRPDMDFGKAIQVISITRGALKYDIAAELPRRLDCCQTCGSTSLMKHGRYVLRLADLPYQEPSGFVMPVEYAISAQRYKCGHCGVGDVEPLPEALTPVLTSARITRRLSKWLLYIMQTQTPYEVIARMTGYSKVWARKWYAEARVAASLPGKPANKPGRRKKNESR
;
A
#
# COMPACT_ATOMS: atom_id res chain seq x y z
N MET A 1 48.71 33.02 2.33
CA MET A 1 49.63 32.34 3.28
C MET A 1 48.82 31.40 4.16
N PRO A 2 49.29 30.17 4.38
CA PRO A 2 48.61 29.12 5.15
C PRO A 2 48.88 29.33 6.65
N PRO A 3 48.65 28.37 7.56
CA PRO A 3 47.60 27.37 7.77
C PRO A 3 47.02 27.55 9.21
N ARG A 4 46.24 26.59 9.72
CA ARG A 4 46.63 25.83 10.94
C ARG A 4 45.62 24.73 11.25
N GLN A 5 46.06 23.49 11.00
CA GLN A 5 45.61 22.31 11.73
C GLN A 5 46.08 22.41 13.19
N ALA A 6 45.25 21.92 14.10
CA ALA A 6 45.56 21.11 15.30
C ALA A 6 44.38 21.29 16.29
N GLY A 7 43.82 20.26 16.92
CA GLY A 7 44.27 18.89 17.07
C GLY A 7 43.12 17.95 17.37
N ARG A 8 43.43 16.66 17.22
CA ARG A 8 42.74 15.54 17.86
C ARG A 8 42.91 15.62 19.37
N GLU A 9 41.88 15.21 20.09
CA GLU A 9 41.86 14.22 21.19
C GLU A 9 40.39 14.13 21.66
N GLU A 10 39.68 13.07 21.26
CA GLU A 10 39.46 11.81 21.98
C GLU A 10 38.42 11.88 23.13
N ASN A 11 37.28 11.26 22.82
CA ASN A 11 36.29 10.56 23.65
C ASN A 11 36.31 10.72 25.19
N SER A 12 35.12 10.96 25.75
CA SER A 12 34.63 10.09 26.82
C SER A 12 33.10 10.00 26.77
N GLY A 13 32.59 8.83 27.14
CA GLY A 13 31.32 8.28 26.69
C GLY A 13 30.10 9.11 27.03
N LEU A 14 29.20 9.20 26.05
CA LEU A 14 27.77 9.27 26.33
C LEU A 14 27.41 7.98 27.08
N ASP A 15 27.27 8.14 28.38
CA ASP A 15 26.89 7.12 29.33
C ASP A 15 25.64 6.39 28.80
N ARG A 16 25.83 5.13 28.42
CA ARG A 16 24.84 4.32 27.70
C ARG A 16 23.53 4.24 28.50
N ASP A 17 23.64 4.36 29.81
CA ASP A 17 22.52 4.31 30.75
C ASP A 17 21.71 5.61 30.76
N LYS A 18 22.33 6.77 30.52
CA LYS A 18 21.61 8.04 30.29
C LYS A 18 20.93 8.11 28.92
N ALA A 19 21.50 7.44 27.92
CA ALA A 19 20.85 7.28 26.62
C ALA A 19 19.63 6.34 26.72
N LEU A 20 19.68 5.33 27.58
CA LEU A 20 18.56 4.42 27.87
C LEU A 20 17.48 5.08 28.74
N GLU A 21 17.84 5.92 29.71
CA GLU A 21 16.86 6.70 30.49
C GLU A 21 16.12 7.74 29.63
N LEU A 22 16.82 8.42 28.71
CA LEU A 22 16.19 9.34 27.75
C LEU A 22 15.26 8.62 26.75
N LEU A 23 15.44 7.31 26.55
CA LEU A 23 14.55 6.45 25.76
C LEU A 23 13.35 5.92 26.58
N SER A 24 13.36 6.06 27.90
CA SER A 24 12.32 5.52 28.80
C SER A 24 11.15 6.47 29.09
N GLY A 25 11.21 7.72 28.59
CA GLY A 25 10.20 8.74 28.84
C GLY A 25 9.18 8.86 27.71
N MET A 26 8.04 8.17 27.87
CA MET A 26 6.80 8.25 27.07
C MET A 26 6.79 7.55 25.70
N THR A 27 6.57 6.24 25.74
CA THR A 27 5.83 5.54 24.68
C THR A 27 4.66 4.80 25.33
N GLU A 28 3.45 5.19 24.99
CA GLU A 28 2.32 4.26 25.03
C GLU A 28 2.76 3.01 24.25
N ILE A 29 2.71 1.85 24.89
CA ILE A 29 3.08 0.57 24.29
C ILE A 29 2.09 0.29 23.16
N LEU A 30 2.50 0.62 21.95
CA LEU A 30 1.92 0.11 20.72
C LEU A 30 2.92 -0.85 20.09
N ASP A 31 2.38 -1.99 19.68
CA ASP A 31 3.05 -3.25 19.41
C ASP A 31 4.20 -3.12 18.38
N SER A 32 5.44 -2.98 18.84
CA SER A 32 6.64 -2.89 17.99
C SER A 32 6.77 -4.09 17.06
N ALA A 33 6.27 -5.25 17.49
CA ALA A 33 6.18 -6.47 16.70
C ALA A 33 5.27 -6.33 15.47
N THR A 34 4.17 -5.56 15.58
CA THR A 34 3.26 -5.29 14.45
C THR A 34 3.93 -4.43 13.37
N VAL A 35 4.73 -3.43 13.79
CA VAL A 35 5.51 -2.58 12.86
C VAL A 35 6.58 -3.40 12.14
N GLU A 36 7.33 -4.22 12.88
CA GLU A 36 8.39 -5.07 12.34
C GLU A 36 7.82 -6.09 11.34
N LYS A 37 6.72 -6.77 11.70
CA LYS A 37 6.06 -7.74 10.83
C LYS A 37 5.58 -7.12 9.52
N LEU A 38 4.95 -5.94 9.57
CA LEU A 38 4.51 -5.22 8.38
C LEU A 38 5.68 -4.75 7.51
N THR A 39 6.79 -4.36 8.14
CA THR A 39 8.02 -3.96 7.44
C THR A 39 8.64 -5.15 6.72
N GLU A 40 8.71 -6.31 7.37
CA GLU A 40 9.22 -7.55 6.79
C GLU A 40 8.36 -8.02 5.61
N GLU A 41 7.03 -8.01 5.78
CA GLU A 41 6.09 -8.34 4.71
C GLU A 41 6.20 -7.37 3.52
N GLY A 42 6.33 -6.06 3.77
CA GLY A 42 6.50 -5.07 2.72
C GLY A 42 7.83 -5.20 1.97
N ARG A 43 8.92 -5.56 2.67
CA ARG A 43 10.23 -5.80 2.06
C ARG A 43 10.21 -6.98 1.10
N LYS A 44 9.48 -8.05 1.43
CA LYS A 44 9.30 -9.23 0.56
C LYS A 44 8.63 -8.91 -0.78
N LEU A 45 7.93 -7.78 -0.89
CA LEU A 45 7.24 -7.35 -2.11
C LEU A 45 8.11 -6.51 -3.06
N ILE A 46 9.33 -6.13 -2.65
CA ILE A 46 10.22 -5.29 -3.47
C ILE A 46 10.58 -6.00 -4.78
N ASP A 47 10.92 -7.28 -4.72
CA ASP A 47 11.35 -8.04 -5.90
C ASP A 47 10.22 -8.21 -6.92
N LEU A 48 8.96 -8.19 -6.47
CA LEU A 48 7.78 -8.25 -7.34
C LEU A 48 7.58 -6.96 -8.17
N ILE A 49 8.16 -5.83 -7.76
CA ILE A 49 8.07 -4.57 -8.52
C ILE A 49 8.81 -4.68 -9.85
N SER A 50 9.93 -5.40 -9.88
CA SER A 50 10.71 -5.64 -11.09
C SER A 50 10.22 -6.84 -11.91
N THR A 51 9.19 -7.55 -11.40
CA THR A 51 8.57 -8.67 -12.10
C THR A 51 7.43 -8.15 -12.97
N ASP A 52 7.43 -8.51 -14.26
CA ASP A 52 6.36 -8.13 -15.19
C ASP A 52 5.00 -8.51 -14.57
N PRO A 53 4.03 -7.59 -14.51
CA PRO A 53 2.73 -7.90 -13.93
C PRO A 53 2.11 -9.15 -14.54
N ALA A 54 2.30 -9.41 -15.84
CA ALA A 54 1.82 -10.61 -16.54
C ALA A 54 2.38 -11.94 -15.98
N GLY A 55 3.55 -11.91 -15.33
CA GLY A 55 4.27 -13.09 -14.85
C GLY A 55 4.39 -13.18 -13.33
N ARG A 56 3.73 -12.31 -12.56
CA ARG A 56 3.78 -12.39 -11.09
C ARG A 56 3.16 -13.70 -10.61
N PRO A 57 3.77 -14.42 -9.65
CA PRO A 57 3.28 -15.72 -9.19
C PRO A 57 1.84 -15.65 -8.64
N ASP A 58 1.44 -14.52 -8.06
CA ASP A 58 0.08 -14.31 -7.54
C ASP A 58 -0.94 -13.88 -8.60
N MET A 59 -0.55 -13.79 -9.88
CA MET A 59 -1.48 -13.60 -10.98
C MET A 59 -2.19 -14.89 -11.41
N ASP A 60 -1.80 -16.03 -10.86
CA ASP A 60 -2.71 -17.17 -10.86
C ASP A 60 -3.85 -16.81 -9.92
N PHE A 61 -4.88 -16.15 -10.47
CA PHE A 61 -6.11 -15.82 -9.76
C PHE A 61 -6.87 -17.08 -9.33
N GLY A 62 -6.24 -18.26 -9.29
CA GLY A 62 -6.82 -19.52 -8.82
C GLY A 62 -8.03 -19.96 -9.64
N LYS A 63 -8.10 -19.55 -10.92
CA LYS A 63 -9.30 -19.60 -11.79
C LYS A 63 -10.48 -18.71 -11.33
N ALA A 64 -10.32 -17.94 -10.25
CA ALA A 64 -11.34 -17.07 -9.68
C ALA A 64 -11.51 -15.75 -10.45
N ILE A 65 -10.61 -15.40 -11.36
CA ILE A 65 -10.77 -14.29 -12.30
C ILE A 65 -10.23 -14.71 -13.66
N GLN A 66 -10.98 -14.39 -14.72
CA GLN A 66 -10.55 -14.54 -16.10
C GLN A 66 -9.89 -13.23 -16.57
N VAL A 67 -8.58 -13.26 -16.84
CA VAL A 67 -7.91 -12.13 -17.48
C VAL A 67 -8.37 -12.03 -18.93
N ILE A 68 -8.92 -10.87 -19.30
CA ILE A 68 -9.44 -10.59 -20.65
C ILE A 68 -8.35 -9.94 -21.50
N SER A 69 -7.63 -8.98 -20.94
CA SER A 69 -6.55 -8.30 -21.66
C SER A 69 -5.52 -7.72 -20.70
N ILE A 70 -4.31 -7.62 -21.22
CA ILE A 70 -3.19 -6.94 -20.57
C ILE A 70 -2.71 -5.86 -21.53
N THR A 71 -2.64 -4.62 -21.07
CA THR A 71 -2.25 -3.47 -21.89
C THR A 71 -1.17 -2.67 -21.17
N ARG A 72 0.03 -2.67 -21.76
CA ARG A 72 1.13 -1.79 -21.32
C ARG A 72 1.04 -0.48 -22.09
N GLY A 73 0.58 0.57 -21.42
CA GLY A 73 0.57 1.93 -21.94
C GLY A 73 1.85 2.69 -21.58
N ALA A 74 1.98 3.92 -22.09
CA ALA A 74 3.15 4.77 -21.81
C ALA A 74 3.21 5.25 -20.34
N LEU A 75 2.07 5.33 -19.65
CA LEU A 75 1.97 5.90 -18.30
C LEU A 75 1.44 4.92 -17.25
N LYS A 76 0.93 3.76 -17.65
CA LYS A 76 0.34 2.76 -16.75
C LYS A 76 0.26 1.39 -17.39
N TYR A 77 0.16 0.38 -16.54
CA TYR A 77 -0.06 -1.01 -16.91
C TYR A 77 -1.49 -1.40 -16.50
N ASP A 78 -2.35 -1.69 -17.46
CA ASP A 78 -3.76 -2.04 -17.23
C ASP A 78 -3.98 -3.54 -17.41
N ILE A 79 -4.68 -4.16 -16.46
CA ILE A 79 -5.11 -5.55 -16.53
C ILE A 79 -6.64 -5.58 -16.45
N ALA A 80 -7.28 -5.89 -17.57
CA ALA A 80 -8.73 -6.07 -17.63
C ALA A 80 -9.08 -7.52 -17.32
N ALA A 81 -10.03 -7.71 -16.41
CA ALA A 81 -10.38 -9.03 -15.92
C ALA A 81 -11.88 -9.15 -15.63
N GLU A 82 -12.40 -10.37 -15.61
CA GLU A 82 -13.80 -10.66 -15.31
C GLU A 82 -13.89 -11.70 -14.18
N LEU A 83 -14.73 -11.40 -13.18
CA LEU A 83 -15.13 -12.43 -12.22
C LEU A 83 -16.00 -13.46 -12.95
N PRO A 84 -15.73 -14.77 -12.79
CA PRO A 84 -16.59 -15.81 -13.32
C PRO A 84 -18.01 -15.63 -12.77
N ARG A 85 -19.02 -16.20 -13.42
CA ARG A 85 -20.43 -16.05 -12.99
C ARG A 85 -20.75 -17.08 -11.92
N ARG A 86 -20.97 -16.73 -10.65
CA ARG A 86 -21.30 -17.75 -9.62
C ARG A 86 -21.87 -17.27 -8.29
N LEU A 87 -22.84 -16.36 -8.29
CA LEU A 87 -23.76 -16.30 -7.14
C LEU A 87 -24.92 -17.29 -7.35
N ASP A 88 -24.90 -18.39 -6.59
CA ASP A 88 -25.97 -19.40 -6.58
C ASP A 88 -27.11 -19.04 -5.60
N CYS A 89 -26.79 -18.25 -4.57
CA CYS A 89 -27.75 -17.79 -3.57
C CYS A 89 -27.42 -16.36 -3.07
N CYS A 90 -28.47 -15.68 -2.59
CA CYS A 90 -28.36 -14.38 -1.96
C CYS A 90 -27.56 -14.50 -0.68
N GLN A 91 -26.50 -13.68 -0.54
CA GLN A 91 -25.64 -13.70 0.63
C GLN A 91 -26.35 -13.17 1.89
N THR A 92 -27.45 -12.43 1.70
CA THR A 92 -28.23 -11.84 2.80
C THR A 92 -29.31 -12.77 3.35
N CYS A 93 -30.08 -13.45 2.48
CA CYS A 93 -31.23 -14.26 2.89
C CYS A 93 -31.17 -15.73 2.47
N GLY A 94 -30.09 -16.17 1.81
CA GLY A 94 -29.92 -17.54 1.34
C GLY A 94 -30.82 -17.96 0.17
N SER A 95 -31.71 -17.08 -0.30
CA SER A 95 -32.61 -17.38 -1.43
C SER A 95 -31.84 -17.61 -2.73
N THR A 96 -32.22 -18.65 -3.48
CA THR A 96 -31.69 -18.95 -4.82
C THR A 96 -32.34 -18.08 -5.92
N SER A 97 -33.31 -17.23 -5.56
CA SER A 97 -33.95 -16.30 -6.49
C SER A 97 -33.04 -15.11 -6.77
N LEU A 98 -32.04 -15.30 -7.63
CA LEU A 98 -31.12 -14.26 -8.06
C LEU A 98 -31.36 -13.89 -9.53
N MET A 99 -31.56 -12.61 -9.80
CA MET A 99 -31.69 -12.07 -11.15
C MET A 99 -30.47 -11.22 -11.50
N LYS A 100 -29.94 -11.35 -12.71
CA LYS A 100 -28.86 -10.49 -13.20
C LYS A 100 -29.36 -9.03 -13.28
N HIS A 101 -28.65 -8.14 -12.61
CA HIS A 101 -29.01 -6.72 -12.49
C HIS A 101 -27.83 -5.82 -12.93
N GLY A 102 -27.46 -5.94 -14.20
CA GLY A 102 -26.38 -5.14 -14.79
C GLY A 102 -24.97 -5.59 -14.38
N ARG A 103 -23.97 -4.86 -14.86
CA ARG A 103 -22.55 -5.10 -14.57
C ARG A 103 -21.94 -3.85 -13.99
N TYR A 104 -20.89 -4.01 -13.20
CA TYR A 104 -20.07 -2.88 -12.80
C TYR A 104 -18.59 -3.22 -12.92
N VAL A 105 -17.78 -2.19 -13.08
CA VAL A 105 -16.33 -2.32 -13.14
C VAL A 105 -15.76 -1.79 -11.84
N LEU A 106 -15.03 -2.66 -11.14
CA LEU A 106 -14.20 -2.29 -10.01
C LEU A 106 -12.79 -2.01 -10.51
N ARG A 107 -12.29 -0.80 -10.24
CA ARG A 107 -10.88 -0.46 -10.49
C ARG A 107 -10.11 -0.58 -9.18
N LEU A 108 -9.02 -1.35 -9.20
CA LEU A 108 -8.12 -1.53 -8.07
C LEU A 108 -6.69 -1.22 -8.49
N ALA A 109 -6.00 -0.35 -7.76
CA ALA A 109 -4.58 -0.16 -7.98
C ALA A 109 -3.76 -1.24 -7.29
N ASP A 110 -2.60 -1.54 -7.86
CA ASP A 110 -1.73 -2.62 -7.44
C ASP A 110 -0.25 -2.21 -7.35
N LEU A 111 0.62 -3.12 -6.89
CA LEU A 111 2.07 -2.92 -6.85
C LEU A 111 2.59 -2.37 -8.18
N PRO A 112 3.35 -1.26 -8.16
CA PRO A 112 3.89 -0.68 -9.37
C PRO A 112 4.81 -1.66 -10.08
N TYR A 113 5.03 -1.42 -11.38
CA TYR A 113 6.00 -2.16 -12.18
C TYR A 113 7.18 -1.24 -12.50
N GLN A 114 8.40 -1.67 -12.18
CA GLN A 114 9.62 -1.01 -12.60
C GLN A 114 10.17 -1.74 -13.82
N GLU A 115 10.19 -1.04 -14.95
CA GLU A 115 10.78 -1.55 -16.16
C GLU A 115 12.31 -1.69 -16.02
N PRO A 116 12.95 -2.55 -16.83
CA PRO A 116 14.41 -2.64 -16.88
C PRO A 116 15.11 -1.29 -17.20
N SER A 117 14.40 -0.38 -17.86
CA SER A 117 14.84 0.99 -18.15
C SER A 117 14.91 1.90 -16.90
N GLY A 118 14.39 1.43 -15.77
CA GLY A 118 14.24 2.19 -14.53
C GLY A 118 12.96 3.03 -14.45
N PHE A 119 12.14 3.04 -15.51
CA PHE A 119 10.85 3.73 -15.47
C PHE A 119 9.85 2.96 -14.60
N VAL A 120 9.19 3.65 -13.67
CA VAL A 120 8.19 3.06 -12.78
C VAL A 120 6.79 3.43 -13.24
N MET A 121 5.94 2.42 -13.39
CA MET A 121 4.58 2.53 -13.88
C MET A 121 3.56 2.06 -12.84
N PRO A 122 2.47 2.81 -12.63
CA PRO A 122 1.30 2.32 -11.94
C PRO A 122 0.71 1.08 -12.61
N VAL A 123 0.17 0.16 -11.79
CA VAL A 123 -0.56 -1.02 -12.26
C VAL A 123 -2.01 -0.92 -11.77
N GLU A 124 -2.98 -1.11 -12.67
CA GLU A 124 -4.42 -1.07 -12.34
C GLU A 124 -5.14 -2.32 -12.86
N TYR A 125 -5.96 -2.92 -12.00
CA TYR A 125 -6.94 -3.94 -12.36
C TYR A 125 -8.29 -3.31 -12.65
N ALA A 126 -8.85 -3.58 -13.83
CA ALA A 126 -10.22 -3.26 -14.20
C ALA A 126 -11.06 -4.54 -14.19
N ILE A 127 -11.67 -4.85 -13.05
CA ILE A 127 -12.40 -6.09 -12.79
C ILE A 127 -13.88 -5.88 -13.09
N SER A 128 -14.39 -6.51 -14.15
CA SER A 128 -15.80 -6.55 -14.49
C SER A 128 -16.50 -7.63 -13.66
N ALA A 129 -17.57 -7.25 -12.98
CA ALA A 129 -18.32 -8.13 -12.09
C ALA A 129 -19.82 -8.04 -12.36
N GLN A 130 -20.49 -9.18 -12.31
CA GLN A 130 -21.94 -9.26 -12.45
C GLN A 130 -22.61 -8.81 -11.14
N ARG A 131 -23.59 -7.92 -11.25
CA ARG A 131 -24.48 -7.60 -10.13
C ARG A 131 -25.72 -8.47 -10.20
N TYR A 132 -26.20 -8.90 -9.05
CA TYR A 132 -27.41 -9.67 -8.90
C TYR A 132 -28.39 -8.91 -8.01
N LYS A 133 -29.68 -9.09 -8.25
CA LYS A 133 -30.74 -8.62 -7.36
C LYS A 133 -31.51 -9.82 -6.86
N CYS A 134 -31.65 -9.94 -5.55
CA CYS A 134 -32.45 -10.99 -4.95
C CYS A 134 -33.94 -10.73 -5.22
N GLY A 135 -34.65 -11.71 -5.78
CA GLY A 135 -36.08 -11.65 -6.00
C GLY A 135 -36.90 -11.75 -4.71
N HIS A 136 -36.31 -12.28 -3.63
CA HIS A 136 -36.98 -12.41 -2.33
C HIS A 136 -36.84 -11.16 -1.45
N CYS A 137 -35.62 -10.72 -1.14
CA CYS A 137 -35.39 -9.57 -0.25
C CYS A 137 -35.06 -8.26 -0.98
N GLY A 138 -34.94 -8.28 -2.31
CA GLY A 138 -34.66 -7.09 -3.13
C GLY A 138 -33.21 -6.56 -3.05
N VAL A 139 -32.36 -7.16 -2.20
CA VAL A 139 -30.97 -6.72 -2.00
C VAL A 139 -30.12 -6.97 -3.25
N GLY A 140 -29.25 -6.01 -3.55
CA GLY A 140 -28.28 -6.10 -4.64
C GLY A 140 -26.99 -6.76 -4.17
N ASP A 141 -26.77 -8.01 -4.57
CA ASP A 141 -25.55 -8.75 -4.27
C ASP A 141 -24.56 -8.67 -5.42
N VAL A 142 -23.29 -8.80 -5.07
CA VAL A 142 -22.17 -8.76 -5.99
C VAL A 142 -21.26 -9.93 -5.66
N GLU A 143 -20.75 -10.59 -6.69
CA GLU A 143 -19.79 -11.67 -6.52
C GLU A 143 -18.54 -11.16 -5.77
N PRO A 144 -18.12 -11.85 -4.68
CA PRO A 144 -16.98 -11.41 -3.90
C PRO A 144 -15.69 -11.53 -4.72
N LEU A 145 -14.77 -10.61 -4.45
CA LEU A 145 -13.42 -10.67 -5.04
C LEU A 145 -12.61 -11.79 -4.37
N PRO A 146 -11.62 -12.36 -5.06
CA PRO A 146 -10.60 -13.19 -4.43
C PRO A 146 -9.91 -12.45 -3.28
N GLU A 147 -9.52 -13.18 -2.23
CA GLU A 147 -8.90 -12.58 -1.04
C GLU A 147 -7.64 -11.75 -1.39
N ALA A 148 -6.82 -12.22 -2.34
CA ALA A 148 -5.60 -11.54 -2.78
C ALA A 148 -5.86 -10.14 -3.38
N LEU A 149 -7.04 -9.93 -3.96
CA LEU A 149 -7.46 -8.65 -4.56
C LEU A 149 -8.46 -7.90 -3.69
N THR A 150 -8.83 -8.46 -2.54
CA THR A 150 -9.74 -7.80 -1.62
C THR A 150 -9.06 -6.55 -1.08
N PRO A 151 -9.69 -5.37 -1.22
CA PRO A 151 -9.12 -4.15 -0.72
C PRO A 151 -9.09 -4.15 0.80
N VAL A 152 -7.96 -3.71 1.37
CA VAL A 152 -7.82 -3.55 2.82
C VAL A 152 -8.62 -2.33 3.31
N LEU A 153 -8.74 -1.30 2.47
CA LEU A 153 -9.61 -0.14 2.67
C LEU A 153 -10.50 0.02 1.45
N THR A 154 -11.79 -0.22 1.63
CA THR A 154 -12.81 -0.17 0.56
C THR A 154 -12.89 1.20 -0.12
N SER A 155 -12.63 2.28 0.62
CA SER A 155 -12.58 3.66 0.12
C SER A 155 -11.37 3.92 -0.79
N ALA A 156 -10.25 3.25 -0.54
CA ALA A 156 -8.99 3.47 -1.23
C ALA A 156 -8.87 2.70 -2.55
N ARG A 157 -9.56 1.55 -2.64
CA ARG A 157 -9.56 0.65 -3.81
C ARG A 157 -8.13 0.25 -4.25
N ILE A 158 -7.36 -0.26 -3.30
CA ILE A 158 -6.01 -0.81 -3.55
C ILE A 158 -5.96 -2.28 -3.13
N THR A 159 -5.11 -3.08 -3.77
CA THR A 159 -4.89 -4.47 -3.36
C THR A 159 -4.22 -4.58 -1.99
N ARG A 160 -4.38 -5.73 -1.33
CA ARG A 160 -3.72 -6.01 -0.05
C ARG A 160 -2.20 -5.93 -0.15
N ARG A 161 -1.60 -6.41 -1.25
CA ARG A 161 -0.16 -6.32 -1.47
C ARG A 161 0.32 -4.89 -1.66
N LEU A 162 -0.39 -4.06 -2.44
CA LEU A 162 -0.05 -2.64 -2.58
C LEU A 162 -0.10 -1.95 -1.20
N SER A 163 -1.13 -2.23 -0.39
CA SER A 163 -1.24 -1.68 0.96
C SER A 163 -0.03 -2.01 1.84
N LYS A 164 0.41 -3.27 1.85
CA LYS A 164 1.57 -3.72 2.65
C LYS A 164 2.86 -3.02 2.22
N TRP A 165 3.11 -2.97 0.91
CA TRP A 165 4.27 -2.27 0.37
C TRP A 165 4.23 -0.76 0.62
N LEU A 166 3.06 -0.12 0.52
CA LEU A 166 2.91 1.31 0.78
C LEU A 166 3.21 1.66 2.24
N LEU A 167 2.81 0.83 3.20
CA LEU A 167 3.16 1.02 4.61
C LEU A 167 4.69 0.99 4.79
N TYR A 168 5.35 -0.01 4.23
CA TYR A 168 6.81 -0.12 4.25
C TYR A 168 7.50 1.11 3.63
N ILE A 169 7.16 1.49 2.40
CA ILE A 169 7.85 2.58 1.69
C ILE A 169 7.60 3.95 2.32
N MET A 170 6.46 4.14 2.99
CA MET A 170 6.17 5.35 3.75
C MET A 170 6.92 5.40 5.07
N GLN A 171 7.18 4.24 5.70
CA GLN A 171 8.03 4.13 6.88
C GLN A 171 9.51 4.39 6.55
N THR A 172 9.99 4.00 5.36
CA THR A 172 11.34 4.34 4.87
C THR A 172 11.51 5.80 4.42
N GLN A 173 10.62 6.69 4.87
CA GLN A 173 10.66 8.14 4.62
C GLN A 173 10.55 8.58 3.16
N THR A 174 10.07 7.71 2.27
CA THR A 174 9.89 8.07 0.85
C THR A 174 8.95 9.28 0.70
N PRO A 175 9.28 10.27 -0.15
CA PRO A 175 8.41 11.42 -0.39
C PRO A 175 7.07 11.02 -0.99
N TYR A 176 6.00 11.71 -0.60
CA TYR A 176 4.65 11.41 -1.08
C TYR A 176 4.50 11.66 -2.59
N GLU A 177 5.31 12.56 -3.15
CA GLU A 177 5.39 12.86 -4.58
C GLU A 177 5.89 11.65 -5.39
N VAL A 178 6.87 10.93 -4.84
CA VAL A 178 7.42 9.73 -5.46
C VAL A 178 6.36 8.63 -5.43
N ILE A 179 5.72 8.43 -4.28
CA ILE A 179 4.64 7.44 -4.12
C ILE A 179 3.47 7.74 -5.07
N ALA A 180 3.07 9.01 -5.18
CA ALA A 180 2.03 9.46 -6.09
C ALA A 180 2.35 9.08 -7.54
N ARG A 181 3.59 9.31 -7.99
CA ARG A 181 4.03 8.94 -9.34
C ARG A 181 4.03 7.42 -9.56
N MET A 182 4.52 6.66 -8.59
CA MET A 182 4.61 5.20 -8.70
C MET A 182 3.22 4.55 -8.73
N THR A 183 2.26 5.09 -7.98
CA THR A 183 0.93 4.48 -7.83
C THR A 183 -0.16 5.08 -8.71
N GLY A 184 0.11 6.24 -9.32
CA GLY A 184 -0.88 6.99 -10.11
C GLY A 184 -1.87 7.80 -9.27
N TYR A 185 -1.82 7.72 -7.93
CA TYR A 185 -2.66 8.52 -7.05
C TYR A 185 -2.10 9.92 -6.81
N SER A 186 -2.97 10.83 -6.36
CA SER A 186 -2.52 12.15 -5.94
C SER A 186 -1.72 12.09 -4.63
N LYS A 187 -0.81 13.06 -4.46
CA LYS A 187 -0.09 13.27 -3.19
C LYS A 187 -1.03 13.45 -1.99
N VAL A 188 -2.17 14.11 -2.20
CA VAL A 188 -3.19 14.34 -1.17
C VAL A 188 -3.81 13.02 -0.75
N TRP A 189 -4.14 12.17 -1.72
CA TRP A 189 -4.62 10.81 -1.45
C TRP A 189 -3.60 10.00 -0.65
N ALA A 190 -2.33 9.98 -1.07
CA ALA A 190 -1.30 9.18 -0.40
C ALA A 190 -1.11 9.59 1.07
N ARG A 191 -1.21 10.89 1.37
CA ARG A 191 -1.18 11.41 2.74
C ARG A 191 -2.40 10.98 3.55
N LYS A 192 -3.60 11.14 3.00
CA LYS A 192 -4.86 10.78 3.67
C LYS A 192 -4.93 9.27 3.93
N TRP A 193 -4.64 8.48 2.91
CA TRP A 193 -4.58 7.03 2.99
C TRP A 193 -3.61 6.57 4.09
N TYR A 194 -2.41 7.15 4.15
CA TYR A 194 -1.44 6.78 5.20
C TYR A 194 -1.95 7.12 6.60
N ALA A 195 -2.61 8.26 6.77
CA ALA A 195 -3.17 8.65 8.05
C ALA A 195 -4.24 7.65 8.51
N GLU A 196 -5.12 7.22 7.60
CA GLU A 196 -6.17 6.22 7.86
C GLU A 196 -5.59 4.83 8.13
N ALA A 197 -4.70 4.34 7.27
CA ALA A 197 -4.06 3.04 7.40
C ALA A 197 -3.23 2.94 8.69
N ARG A 198 -2.57 4.03 9.07
CA ARG A 198 -1.84 4.13 10.34
C ARG A 198 -2.77 4.00 11.54
N VAL A 199 -3.92 4.68 11.53
CA VAL A 199 -4.91 4.57 12.62
C VAL A 199 -5.47 3.16 12.68
N ALA A 200 -5.84 2.57 11.53
CA ALA A 200 -6.38 1.21 11.46
C ALA A 200 -5.37 0.15 11.94
N ALA A 201 -4.08 0.34 11.66
CA ALA A 201 -3.01 -0.58 12.05
C ALA A 201 -2.30 -0.18 13.36
N SER A 202 -2.81 0.84 14.08
CA SER A 202 -2.20 1.35 15.32
C SER A 202 -0.71 1.67 15.21
N LEU A 203 -0.28 2.20 14.06
CA LEU A 203 1.13 2.47 13.75
C LEU A 203 1.59 3.85 14.28
N PRO A 204 2.88 4.02 14.62
CA PRO A 204 3.41 5.30 15.08
C PRO A 204 3.41 6.37 13.98
N GLY A 205 3.63 7.63 14.36
CA GLY A 205 3.80 8.73 13.42
C GLY A 205 4.91 8.46 12.40
N LYS A 206 4.77 9.00 11.17
CA LYS A 206 5.86 8.94 10.18
C LYS A 206 7.12 9.55 10.81
N PRO A 207 8.28 8.88 10.79
CA PRO A 207 9.51 9.48 11.30
C PRO A 207 9.77 10.77 10.52
N ALA A 208 9.96 11.88 11.25
CA ALA A 208 10.05 13.19 10.65
C ALA A 208 11.29 13.30 9.76
N ASN A 209 11.10 13.58 8.47
CA ASN A 209 12.15 14.11 7.59
C ASN A 209 12.37 15.59 7.93
N LYS A 210 12.94 15.89 9.10
CA LYS A 210 13.50 17.21 9.36
C LYS A 210 15.01 17.11 9.12
N PRO A 211 15.58 17.65 8.03
CA PRO A 211 16.98 18.06 8.10
C PRO A 211 17.08 18.98 9.30
N GLY A 212 18.00 18.67 10.22
CA GLY A 212 18.13 19.36 11.50
C GLY A 212 18.02 20.87 11.30
N ARG A 213 16.93 21.47 11.80
CA ARG A 213 16.77 22.91 11.82
C ARG A 213 17.85 23.39 12.79
N ARG A 214 19.02 23.79 12.29
CA ARG A 214 20.01 24.50 13.10
C ARG A 214 19.27 25.65 13.75
N LYS A 215 19.14 25.63 15.07
CA LYS A 215 18.72 26.79 15.85
C LYS A 215 19.66 27.91 15.43
N LYS A 216 19.13 28.88 14.69
CA LYS A 216 19.78 30.18 14.55
C LYS A 216 19.64 30.79 15.93
N ASN A 217 20.69 30.69 16.74
CA ASN A 217 20.75 31.41 18.01
C ASN A 217 20.58 32.89 17.65
N GLU A 218 19.45 33.46 18.05
CA GLU A 218 19.29 34.90 18.12
C GLU A 218 20.24 35.38 19.23
N SER A 219 21.35 35.96 18.79
CA SER A 219 22.16 36.83 19.61
C SER A 219 21.37 38.11 19.91
N ARG A 220 20.99 38.28 21.17
CA ARG A 220 20.96 39.56 21.86
C ARG A 220 21.44 39.36 23.29
#